data_AF-A0A2W7NAR7-F1
#
_entry.id   AF-A0A2W7NAR7-F1
#
_cell.length_a   1.000
_cell.length_b   1.000
_cell.length_c   1.000
_cell.angle_alpha   90.00
_cell.angle_beta   90.00
_cell.angle_gamma   90.00
#
_symmetry.space_group_name_H-M   'P 1'
#
loop_
_entity.id
_entity.type
_entity.pdbx_description
1 polymer ?
#
loop_
_entity_poly.entity_id
_entity_poly.type
_entity_poly.pdbx_seq_one_letter_code
_entity_poly.pdbx_strand_id
1 'polypeptide(L)'
;MKSIDGFSDPPWNKLWLAFLAEARRFDAKKLEDLFGPSFRPVTDFPSFEEPWDEFDVLVVGEFLRRHHPRLAHEIALQGMPSKDGKVVQFCGFGSEQEEFLSDMSGLVARSHGIALRQTFSYIEQKYGHRIETRSAHPVYLMTLLRIADYLQIQSARAPSARTDVTKFKSPVSTREWSVHQCVTDITNLTDPESIDITARPDNIETFLRLKDWITDLQRELDLSWAVLGEVYGLQAHSGLNKLGLRIRRLRSNIDVAREFSKAVDYIPKKIAFTAAGSELLKLLVGPLYANEVSVGLRELIQNATDAVKELDSLVDQGSIERPDPRTDVAADVQVDFMIDEGDQNSWKRKVKSVIITDRGVGMTPDILQNYFLRAGASYRSSSAWRESFEKPDGSNRVQRSGRFGVGALAAFLLGDEIRVETRHYSEPCENGLEFAASIETSSINVVRRQCEVGTKISIEIPEKL
;
A
#
# COMPACT_ATOMS: atom_id res chain seq x y z
N MET A 1 -12.32 -33.68 -2.56
CA MET A 1 -13.19 -33.37 -1.41
C MET A 1 -14.54 -32.91 -1.93
N LYS A 2 -15.63 -33.30 -1.25
CA LYS A 2 -16.99 -32.86 -1.56
C LYS A 2 -17.27 -31.53 -0.86
N SER A 3 -18.15 -30.72 -1.43
CA SER A 3 -18.68 -29.53 -0.74
C SER A 3 -19.45 -29.95 0.51
N ILE A 4 -19.46 -29.08 1.52
CA ILE A 4 -20.21 -29.28 2.75
C ILE A 4 -21.64 -28.77 2.53
N ASP A 5 -22.63 -29.63 2.77
CA ASP A 5 -24.05 -29.27 2.67
C ASP A 5 -24.40 -28.12 3.63
N GLY A 6 -25.19 -27.15 3.17
CA GLY A 6 -25.50 -25.93 3.91
C GLY A 6 -24.63 -24.71 3.54
N PHE A 7 -23.54 -24.93 2.81
CA PHE A 7 -22.82 -23.86 2.10
C PHE A 7 -23.04 -23.98 0.59
N SER A 8 -23.28 -22.86 -0.10
CA SER A 8 -23.45 -22.81 -1.56
C SER A 8 -22.11 -22.79 -2.30
N ASP A 9 -21.21 -23.70 -1.90
CA ASP A 9 -19.85 -23.77 -2.38
C ASP A 9 -19.78 -24.37 -3.79
N PRO A 10 -19.16 -23.70 -4.77
CA PRO A 10 -18.89 -24.30 -6.07
C PRO A 10 -17.92 -25.49 -5.95
N PRO A 11 -18.02 -26.50 -6.84
CA PRO A 11 -17.05 -27.59 -6.92
C PRO A 11 -15.61 -27.09 -7.13
N TRP A 12 -14.64 -27.78 -6.52
CA TRP A 12 -13.22 -27.40 -6.58
C TRP A 12 -12.67 -27.27 -8.00
N ASN A 13 -13.06 -28.15 -8.92
CA ASN A 13 -12.65 -28.07 -10.32
C ASN A 13 -13.17 -26.80 -11.00
N LYS A 14 -14.40 -26.35 -10.69
CA LYS A 14 -14.94 -25.09 -11.22
C LYS A 14 -14.21 -23.89 -10.64
N LEU A 15 -13.91 -23.89 -9.34
CA LEU A 15 -13.14 -22.84 -8.69
C LEU A 15 -11.72 -22.74 -9.25
N TRP A 16 -11.05 -23.87 -9.45
CA TRP A 16 -9.72 -23.91 -10.03
C TRP A 16 -9.70 -23.32 -11.44
N LEU A 17 -10.65 -23.72 -12.29
CA LEU A 17 -10.76 -23.17 -13.65
C LEU A 17 -11.07 -21.67 -13.66
N ALA A 18 -11.94 -21.21 -12.76
CA ALA A 18 -12.24 -19.79 -12.61
C ALA A 18 -11.00 -19.00 -12.14
N PHE A 19 -10.26 -19.54 -11.18
CA PHE A 19 -9.00 -18.97 -10.70
C PHE A 19 -7.95 -18.92 -11.82
N LEU A 20 -7.76 -19.99 -12.58
CA LEU A 20 -6.81 -19.98 -13.71
C LEU A 20 -7.20 -18.94 -14.77
N ALA A 21 -8.50 -18.78 -15.06
CA ALA A 21 -8.98 -17.76 -15.97
C ALA A 21 -8.71 -16.33 -15.46
N GLU A 22 -8.79 -16.11 -14.15
CA GLU A 22 -8.39 -14.86 -13.50
C GLU A 22 -6.86 -14.67 -13.56
N ALA A 23 -6.09 -15.71 -13.20
CA ALA A 23 -4.64 -15.69 -13.10
C ALA A 23 -3.95 -15.43 -14.45
N ARG A 24 -4.53 -15.90 -15.54
CA ARG A 24 -4.10 -15.57 -16.93
C ARG A 24 -4.17 -14.09 -17.27
N ARG A 25 -4.95 -13.31 -16.51
CA ARG A 25 -5.13 -11.87 -16.71
C ARG A 25 -4.31 -11.04 -15.71
N PHE A 26 -3.48 -11.67 -14.88
CA PHE A 26 -2.58 -10.94 -14.00
C PHE A 26 -1.57 -10.17 -14.83
N ASP A 27 -1.41 -8.89 -14.51
CA ASP A 27 -0.34 -8.09 -15.07
C ASP A 27 1.02 -8.49 -14.47
N ALA A 28 2.10 -8.01 -15.10
CA ALA A 28 3.46 -8.30 -14.68
C ALA A 28 3.69 -7.93 -13.20
N LYS A 29 3.16 -6.77 -12.78
CA LYS A 29 3.27 -6.27 -11.41
C LYS A 29 2.63 -7.22 -10.40
N LYS A 30 1.40 -7.68 -10.64
CA LYS A 30 0.72 -8.63 -9.75
C LYS A 30 1.42 -9.99 -9.71
N LEU A 31 1.95 -10.47 -10.83
CA LEU A 31 2.72 -11.71 -10.88
C LEU A 31 4.01 -11.60 -10.06
N GLU A 32 4.75 -10.50 -10.23
CA GLU A 32 5.95 -10.23 -9.45
C GLU A 32 5.64 -10.10 -7.96
N ASP A 33 4.60 -9.35 -7.60
CA ASP A 33 4.16 -9.16 -6.22
C ASP A 33 3.83 -10.51 -5.52
N LEU A 34 3.14 -11.42 -6.22
CA LEU A 34 2.72 -12.70 -5.65
C LEU A 34 3.83 -13.76 -5.68
N PHE A 35 4.60 -13.84 -6.76
CA PHE A 35 5.48 -14.98 -7.05
C PHE A 35 6.97 -14.62 -7.05
N GLY A 36 7.30 -13.34 -6.99
CA GLY A 36 8.67 -12.83 -7.04
C GLY A 36 9.18 -12.59 -8.46
N PRO A 37 10.46 -12.19 -8.62
CA PRO A 37 11.01 -11.71 -9.89
C PRO A 37 11.14 -12.80 -10.97
N SER A 38 11.10 -14.07 -10.59
CA SER A 38 11.18 -15.22 -11.52
C SER A 38 9.79 -15.70 -11.97
N PHE A 39 8.88 -14.77 -12.25
CA PHE A 39 7.53 -15.10 -12.71
C PHE A 39 7.46 -15.35 -14.22
N ARG A 40 6.45 -16.09 -14.67
CA ARG A 40 6.06 -16.18 -16.07
C ARG A 40 4.55 -15.92 -16.22
N PRO A 41 4.06 -15.55 -17.41
CA PRO A 41 2.62 -15.50 -17.66
C PRO A 41 1.98 -16.86 -17.32
N VAL A 42 0.83 -16.82 -16.64
CA VAL A 42 0.09 -18.04 -16.32
C VAL A 42 -0.53 -18.58 -17.61
N THR A 43 -0.21 -19.83 -17.95
CA THR A 43 -0.67 -20.50 -19.18
C THR A 43 -1.72 -21.59 -18.87
N ASP A 44 -1.94 -22.52 -19.80
CA ASP A 44 -2.52 -23.81 -19.44
C ASP A 44 -1.63 -24.49 -18.40
N PHE A 45 -2.28 -25.02 -17.37
CA PHE A 45 -1.60 -25.63 -16.23
C PHE A 45 -1.24 -27.08 -16.60
N PRO A 46 -0.02 -27.56 -16.30
CA PRO A 46 0.43 -28.88 -16.68
C PRO A 46 -0.47 -29.98 -16.10
N SER A 47 -0.50 -31.13 -16.77
CA SER A 47 -1.19 -32.31 -16.24
C SER A 47 -0.54 -32.78 -14.92
N PHE A 48 -1.26 -33.55 -14.11
CA PHE A 48 -0.70 -34.12 -12.86
C PHE A 48 0.39 -35.17 -13.10
N GLU A 49 0.54 -35.63 -14.34
CA GLU A 49 1.52 -36.63 -14.78
C GLU A 49 2.83 -35.97 -15.23
N GLU A 50 2.79 -34.68 -15.54
CA GLU A 50 3.94 -33.87 -15.92
C GLU A 50 4.67 -33.32 -14.69
N PRO A 51 5.99 -33.12 -14.77
CA PRO A 51 6.74 -32.48 -13.71
C PRO A 51 6.32 -31.01 -13.59
N TRP A 52 5.96 -30.59 -12.38
CA TRP A 52 5.64 -29.20 -12.08
C TRP A 52 6.93 -28.42 -11.80
N ASP A 53 7.03 -27.23 -12.38
CA ASP A 53 8.08 -26.30 -12.01
C ASP A 53 7.74 -25.58 -10.70
N GLU A 54 8.68 -24.77 -10.18
CA GLU A 54 8.45 -24.04 -8.93
C GLU A 54 7.31 -23.01 -9.07
N PHE A 55 7.14 -22.40 -10.24
CA PHE A 55 6.11 -21.40 -10.48
C PHE A 55 4.71 -22.05 -10.47
N ASP A 56 4.56 -23.24 -11.04
CA ASP A 56 3.31 -24.01 -11.00
C ASP A 56 2.89 -24.31 -9.55
N VAL A 57 3.85 -24.69 -8.70
CA VAL A 57 3.61 -24.93 -7.26
C VAL A 57 3.16 -23.66 -6.56
N LEU A 58 3.77 -22.50 -6.87
CA LEU A 58 3.37 -21.21 -6.30
C LEU A 58 1.97 -20.78 -6.74
N VAL A 59 1.59 -21.02 -7.99
CA VAL A 59 0.23 -20.74 -8.51
C VAL A 59 -0.81 -21.59 -7.78
N VAL A 60 -0.53 -22.88 -7.57
CA VAL A 60 -1.38 -23.77 -6.75
C VAL A 60 -1.41 -23.28 -5.30
N GLY A 61 -0.27 -22.87 -4.75
CA GLY A 61 -0.17 -22.31 -3.41
C GLY A 61 -1.07 -21.10 -3.19
N GLU A 62 -1.12 -20.17 -4.15
CA GLU A 62 -2.01 -19.01 -4.10
C GLU A 62 -3.49 -19.41 -4.16
N PHE A 63 -3.85 -20.40 -4.99
CA PHE A 63 -5.21 -20.93 -5.00
C PHE A 63 -5.60 -21.56 -3.66
N LEU A 64 -4.71 -22.38 -3.10
CA LEU A 64 -4.93 -23.00 -1.79
C LEU A 64 -5.04 -21.93 -0.70
N ARG A 65 -4.17 -20.91 -0.71
CA ARG A 65 -4.22 -19.80 0.25
C ARG A 65 -5.56 -19.07 0.21
N ARG A 66 -6.14 -18.81 -0.97
CA ARG A 66 -7.46 -18.15 -1.07
C ARG A 66 -8.62 -18.98 -0.51
N HIS A 67 -8.50 -20.30 -0.55
CA HIS A 67 -9.58 -21.21 -0.17
C HIS A 67 -9.28 -22.05 1.07
N HIS A 68 -8.18 -21.79 1.76
CA HIS A 68 -7.75 -22.53 2.93
C HIS A 68 -8.78 -22.53 4.09
N PRO A 69 -9.62 -21.50 4.31
CA PRO A 69 -10.62 -21.55 5.38
C PRO A 69 -11.68 -22.62 5.10
N ARG A 70 -12.13 -22.70 3.84
CA ARG A 70 -13.03 -23.77 3.38
C ARG A 70 -12.34 -25.13 3.44
N LEU A 71 -11.10 -25.20 2.98
CA LEU A 71 -10.31 -26.44 2.98
C LEU A 71 -10.15 -26.99 4.40
N ALA A 72 -9.91 -26.13 5.41
CA ALA A 72 -9.79 -26.55 6.79
C ALA A 72 -11.06 -27.25 7.31
N HIS A 73 -12.23 -26.76 6.93
CA HIS A 73 -13.51 -27.39 7.29
C HIS A 73 -13.70 -28.73 6.60
N GLU A 74 -13.41 -28.79 5.30
CA GLU A 74 -13.51 -30.03 4.54
C GLU A 74 -12.52 -31.08 5.04
N ILE A 75 -11.29 -30.68 5.40
CA ILE A 75 -10.28 -31.56 5.99
C ILE A 75 -10.73 -32.09 7.35
N ALA A 76 -11.35 -31.26 8.20
CA ALA A 76 -11.86 -31.73 9.48
C ALA A 76 -12.88 -32.87 9.29
N LEU A 77 -13.82 -32.71 8.36
CA LEU A 77 -14.89 -33.67 8.11
C LEU A 77 -14.52 -34.87 7.24
N GLN A 78 -13.62 -34.68 6.29
CA GLN A 78 -13.35 -35.68 5.25
C GLN A 78 -11.93 -36.24 5.35
N GLY A 79 -11.04 -35.62 6.12
CA GLY A 79 -9.62 -35.95 6.19
C GLY A 79 -8.78 -35.30 5.07
N MET A 80 -7.46 -35.45 5.16
CA MET A 80 -6.53 -34.97 4.13
C MET A 80 -6.37 -36.02 3.03
N PRO A 81 -6.46 -35.65 1.74
CA PRO A 81 -6.03 -36.54 0.68
C PRO A 81 -4.50 -36.68 0.70
N SER A 82 -3.99 -37.91 0.68
CA SER A 82 -2.58 -38.22 0.51
C SER A 82 -2.25 -38.51 -0.96
N LYS A 83 -0.94 -38.52 -1.28
CA LYS A 83 -0.43 -38.75 -2.64
C LYS A 83 -0.89 -40.09 -3.26
N ASP A 84 -1.06 -41.12 -2.43
CA ASP A 84 -1.53 -42.45 -2.85
C ASP A 84 -3.06 -42.55 -2.97
N GLY A 85 -3.78 -41.43 -2.88
CA GLY A 85 -5.24 -41.37 -2.98
C GLY A 85 -5.97 -41.86 -1.74
N LYS A 86 -5.24 -42.26 -0.69
CA LYS A 86 -5.81 -42.54 0.63
C LYS A 86 -6.15 -41.23 1.32
N VAL A 87 -6.96 -41.35 2.36
CA VAL A 87 -7.39 -40.22 3.16
C VAL A 87 -6.82 -40.39 4.56
N VAL A 88 -6.05 -39.41 5.01
CA VAL A 88 -5.54 -39.33 6.37
C VAL A 88 -6.59 -38.63 7.22
N GLN A 89 -7.23 -39.39 8.11
CA GLN A 89 -8.20 -38.83 9.05
C GLN A 89 -7.48 -38.16 10.22
N PHE A 90 -7.86 -36.91 10.52
CA PHE A 90 -7.33 -36.16 11.66
C PHE A 90 -8.25 -36.22 12.88
N CYS A 91 -9.56 -36.30 12.63
CA CYS A 91 -10.58 -36.36 13.66
C CYS A 91 -11.17 -37.78 13.74
N GLY A 92 -11.64 -38.16 14.94
CA GLY A 92 -12.41 -39.38 15.11
C GLY A 92 -13.79 -39.25 14.46
N PHE A 93 -14.30 -40.36 13.91
CA PHE A 93 -15.68 -40.49 13.39
C PHE A 93 -16.36 -41.71 14.01
N GLY A 94 -15.90 -42.16 15.18
CA GLY A 94 -16.40 -43.35 15.85
C GLY A 94 -17.69 -43.10 16.64
N SER A 95 -18.05 -41.83 16.86
CA SER A 95 -19.29 -41.45 17.54
C SER A 95 -19.87 -40.14 17.02
N GLU A 96 -21.18 -39.96 17.23
CA GLU A 96 -21.91 -38.73 16.91
C GLU A 96 -21.32 -37.48 17.60
N GLN A 97 -20.69 -37.66 18.77
CA GLN A 97 -20.02 -36.58 19.49
C GLN A 97 -18.70 -36.17 18.81
N GLU A 98 -17.93 -37.13 18.32
CA GLU A 98 -16.68 -36.86 17.60
C GLU A 98 -16.97 -36.17 16.25
N GLU A 99 -18.00 -36.64 15.53
CA GLU A 99 -18.47 -35.99 14.29
C GLU A 99 -18.88 -34.53 14.53
N PHE A 100 -19.63 -34.28 15.60
CA PHE A 100 -20.02 -32.93 16.01
C PHE A 100 -18.81 -32.05 16.32
N LEU A 101 -17.86 -32.54 17.12
CA LEU A 101 -16.67 -31.78 17.48
C LEU A 101 -15.77 -31.50 16.28
N SER A 102 -15.65 -32.47 15.36
CA SER A 102 -14.93 -32.29 14.10
C SER A 102 -15.57 -31.19 13.25
N ASP A 103 -16.89 -31.24 13.06
CA ASP A 103 -17.61 -30.23 12.29
C ASP A 103 -17.49 -28.83 12.90
N MET A 104 -17.68 -28.71 14.21
CA MET A 104 -17.55 -27.43 14.91
C MET A 104 -16.12 -26.89 14.85
N SER A 105 -15.10 -27.75 15.00
CA SER A 105 -13.70 -27.33 14.86
C SER A 105 -13.41 -26.83 13.44
N GLY A 106 -13.88 -27.57 12.43
CA GLY A 106 -13.77 -27.18 11.03
C GLY A 106 -14.52 -25.89 10.70
N LEU A 107 -15.72 -25.70 11.25
CA LEU A 107 -16.53 -24.50 11.06
C LEU A 107 -15.90 -23.28 11.76
N VAL A 108 -15.35 -23.46 12.97
CA VAL A 108 -14.57 -22.42 13.67
C VAL A 108 -13.39 -22.01 12.81
N ALA A 109 -12.63 -22.98 12.27
CA ALA A 109 -11.55 -22.69 11.34
C ALA A 109 -12.05 -22.00 10.06
N ARG A 110 -13.16 -22.44 9.45
CA ARG A 110 -13.74 -21.81 8.26
C ARG A 110 -14.11 -20.35 8.47
N SER A 111 -14.59 -20.05 9.67
CA SER A 111 -15.16 -18.76 10.01
C SER A 111 -14.22 -17.60 9.74
N HIS A 112 -12.88 -17.76 9.83
CA HIS A 112 -11.93 -16.66 9.63
C HIS A 112 -11.85 -16.17 8.18
N GLY A 113 -12.34 -16.96 7.22
CA GLY A 113 -12.39 -16.62 5.80
C GLY A 113 -13.74 -16.12 5.27
N ILE A 114 -14.77 -16.09 6.12
CA ILE A 114 -16.14 -15.73 5.74
C ILE A 114 -16.73 -14.76 6.76
N ALA A 115 -17.88 -14.16 6.44
CA ALA A 115 -18.59 -13.33 7.43
C ALA A 115 -19.16 -14.23 8.54
N LEU A 116 -18.94 -13.88 9.82
CA LEU A 116 -19.39 -14.66 10.97
C LEU A 116 -20.87 -15.07 10.88
N ARG A 117 -21.74 -14.15 10.46
CA ARG A 117 -23.20 -14.39 10.33
C ARG A 117 -23.56 -15.45 9.29
N GLN A 118 -22.73 -15.69 8.29
CA GLN A 118 -22.95 -16.76 7.32
C GLN A 118 -22.82 -18.15 7.96
N THR A 119 -22.12 -18.26 9.10
CA THR A 119 -22.04 -19.53 9.84
C THR A 119 -23.34 -19.86 10.56
N PHE A 120 -24.19 -18.87 10.86
CA PHE A 120 -25.39 -19.07 11.68
C PHE A 120 -26.41 -19.93 10.94
N SER A 121 -26.67 -19.63 9.67
CA SER A 121 -27.57 -20.43 8.85
C SER A 121 -27.13 -21.89 8.74
N TYR A 122 -25.82 -22.13 8.67
CA TYR A 122 -25.27 -23.49 8.65
C TYR A 122 -25.54 -24.22 9.97
N ILE A 123 -25.22 -23.58 11.10
CA ILE A 123 -25.44 -24.17 12.44
C ILE A 123 -26.93 -24.43 12.67
N GLU A 124 -27.78 -23.46 12.36
CA GLU A 124 -29.22 -23.57 12.53
C GLU A 124 -29.83 -24.70 11.69
N GLN A 125 -29.46 -24.80 10.42
CA GLN A 125 -29.99 -25.87 9.55
C GLN A 125 -29.52 -27.26 10.00
N LYS A 126 -28.24 -27.39 10.39
CA LYS A 126 -27.64 -28.69 10.68
C LYS A 126 -27.93 -29.19 12.10
N TYR A 127 -28.07 -28.28 13.07
CA TYR A 127 -28.12 -28.61 14.49
C TYR A 127 -29.39 -28.09 15.20
N GLY A 128 -30.51 -28.04 14.48
CA GLY A 128 -31.84 -27.88 15.06
C GLY A 128 -32.19 -26.44 15.48
N HIS A 129 -31.81 -25.47 14.67
CA HIS A 129 -32.13 -24.04 14.79
C HIS A 129 -31.65 -23.37 16.08
N ARG A 130 -30.54 -23.85 16.63
CA ARG A 130 -29.87 -23.21 17.76
C ARG A 130 -28.44 -22.86 17.36
N ILE A 131 -28.03 -21.62 17.61
CA ILE A 131 -26.64 -21.19 17.43
C ILE A 131 -25.75 -21.85 18.49
N GLU A 132 -26.28 -22.04 19.70
CA GLU A 132 -25.66 -22.86 20.73
C GLU A 132 -26.11 -24.31 20.64
N THR A 133 -25.16 -25.18 20.36
CA THR A 133 -25.42 -26.59 20.11
C THR A 133 -24.56 -27.43 21.04
N ARG A 134 -25.18 -28.39 21.72
CA ARG A 134 -24.50 -29.35 22.62
C ARG A 134 -23.51 -28.71 23.61
N SER A 135 -23.88 -27.56 24.18
CA SER A 135 -23.04 -26.78 25.12
C SER A 135 -21.71 -26.29 24.55
N ALA A 136 -21.55 -26.26 23.23
CA ALA A 136 -20.46 -25.59 22.56
C ALA A 136 -20.81 -24.11 22.31
N HIS A 137 -19.80 -23.24 22.40
CA HIS A 137 -19.92 -21.80 22.11
C HIS A 137 -19.13 -21.43 20.84
N PRO A 138 -19.51 -21.96 19.66
CA PRO A 138 -18.71 -21.85 18.45
C PRO A 138 -18.49 -20.40 18.03
N VAL A 139 -19.51 -19.53 18.14
CA VAL A 139 -19.39 -18.11 17.75
C VAL A 139 -18.34 -17.39 18.60
N TYR A 140 -18.32 -17.65 19.91
CA TYR A 140 -17.26 -17.12 20.78
C TYR A 140 -15.87 -17.60 20.35
N LEU A 141 -15.71 -18.89 20.05
CA LEU A 141 -14.43 -19.45 19.58
C LEU A 141 -14.00 -18.89 18.21
N MET A 142 -14.94 -18.68 17.29
CA MET A 142 -14.70 -18.04 16.00
C MET A 142 -14.16 -16.62 16.19
N THR A 143 -14.81 -15.84 17.05
CA THR A 143 -14.36 -14.49 17.40
C THR A 143 -12.96 -14.51 18.01
N LEU A 144 -12.69 -15.40 18.96
CA LEU A 144 -11.36 -15.52 19.56
C LEU A 144 -10.29 -15.87 18.53
N LEU A 145 -10.55 -16.83 17.64
CA LEU A 145 -9.62 -17.21 16.57
C LEU A 145 -9.29 -16.02 15.66
N ARG A 146 -10.32 -15.29 15.21
CA ARG A 146 -10.17 -14.15 14.31
C ARG A 146 -9.36 -13.02 14.95
N ILE A 147 -9.71 -12.63 16.18
CA ILE A 147 -8.96 -11.60 16.91
C ILE A 147 -7.54 -12.04 17.24
N ALA A 148 -7.34 -13.32 17.59
CA ALA A 148 -6.00 -13.86 17.84
C ALA A 148 -5.12 -13.83 16.59
N ASP A 149 -5.66 -14.17 15.41
CA ASP A 149 -4.89 -14.14 14.17
C ASP A 149 -4.41 -12.72 13.82
N TYR A 150 -5.26 -11.71 14.02
CA TYR A 150 -4.85 -10.31 13.92
C TYR A 150 -3.80 -9.93 14.97
N LEU A 151 -4.07 -10.16 16.26
CA LEU A 151 -3.20 -9.70 17.36
C LEU A 151 -1.83 -10.37 17.42
N GLN A 152 -1.62 -11.46 16.69
CA GLN A 152 -0.29 -12.02 16.44
C GLN A 152 0.53 -11.11 15.49
N ILE A 153 0.73 -9.84 15.86
CA ILE A 153 1.49 -8.86 15.08
C ILE A 153 2.93 -8.66 15.59
N GLN A 154 3.26 -9.13 16.79
CA GLN A 154 4.59 -8.95 17.37
C GLN A 154 5.71 -9.51 16.48
N SER A 155 6.86 -8.85 16.50
CA SER A 155 8.08 -9.25 15.78
C SER A 155 8.54 -10.69 16.08
N ALA A 156 8.08 -11.31 17.16
CA ALA A 156 8.29 -12.73 17.45
C ALA A 156 7.70 -13.67 16.37
N ARG A 157 6.63 -13.27 15.66
CA ARG A 157 6.08 -14.00 14.49
C ARG A 157 6.95 -13.82 13.25
N ALA A 158 7.73 -12.74 13.19
CA ALA A 158 8.58 -12.35 12.07
C ALA A 158 10.04 -12.02 12.49
N PRO A 159 10.82 -13.01 12.99
CA PRO A 159 12.16 -12.74 13.54
C PRO A 159 13.13 -12.25 12.46
N SER A 160 13.69 -11.04 12.62
CA SER A 160 14.62 -10.42 11.66
C SER A 160 15.78 -11.33 11.25
N ALA A 161 16.30 -12.13 12.19
CA ALA A 161 17.37 -13.10 11.94
C ALA A 161 17.06 -14.11 10.82
N ARG A 162 15.77 -14.41 10.52
CA ARG A 162 15.41 -15.28 9.38
C ARG A 162 15.43 -14.53 8.06
N THR A 163 14.98 -13.27 8.01
CA THR A 163 15.05 -12.45 6.81
C THR A 163 16.47 -12.03 6.45
N ASP A 164 17.36 -11.93 7.44
CA ASP A 164 18.77 -11.62 7.22
C ASP A 164 19.52 -12.75 6.49
N VAL A 165 19.01 -13.99 6.60
CA VAL A 165 19.62 -15.20 6.00
C VAL A 165 18.87 -15.67 4.76
N THR A 166 17.54 -15.53 4.73
CA THR A 166 16.69 -15.95 3.63
C THR A 166 15.79 -14.81 3.16
N LYS A 167 15.96 -14.34 1.93
CA LYS A 167 15.07 -13.36 1.32
C LYS A 167 13.80 -14.05 0.83
N PHE A 168 12.64 -13.48 1.13
CA PHE A 168 11.38 -13.93 0.54
C PHE A 168 11.40 -13.67 -0.97
N LYS A 169 10.82 -14.60 -1.74
CA LYS A 169 10.63 -14.42 -3.17
C LYS A 169 9.51 -13.41 -3.46
N SER A 170 8.39 -13.51 -2.75
CA SER A 170 7.24 -12.62 -2.90
C SER A 170 7.46 -11.27 -2.22
N PRO A 171 7.38 -10.15 -2.95
CA PRO A 171 7.33 -8.80 -2.39
C PRO A 171 6.16 -8.58 -1.43
N VAL A 172 5.01 -9.22 -1.65
CA VAL A 172 3.89 -9.18 -0.69
C VAL A 172 4.33 -9.73 0.67
N SER A 173 4.94 -10.92 0.71
CA SER A 173 5.42 -11.51 1.96
C SER A 173 6.45 -10.63 2.68
N THR A 174 7.39 -10.02 1.94
CA THR A 174 8.37 -9.09 2.51
C THR A 174 7.68 -7.88 3.17
N ARG A 175 6.65 -7.34 2.52
CA ARG A 175 5.89 -6.19 3.05
C ARG A 175 5.10 -6.54 4.30
N GLU A 176 4.41 -7.67 4.31
CA GLU A 176 3.70 -8.16 5.50
C GLU A 176 4.67 -8.31 6.69
N TRP A 177 5.86 -8.87 6.44
CA TRP A 177 6.91 -8.97 7.46
C TRP A 177 7.41 -7.62 7.97
N SER A 178 7.55 -6.63 7.09
CA SER A 178 7.99 -5.28 7.48
C SER A 178 6.98 -4.63 8.43
N VAL A 179 5.68 -4.90 8.27
CA VAL A 179 4.64 -4.43 9.20
C VAL A 179 4.83 -5.04 10.59
N HIS A 180 5.08 -6.35 10.68
CA HIS A 180 5.35 -7.02 11.96
C HIS A 180 6.62 -6.49 12.65
N GLN A 181 7.66 -6.20 11.88
CA GLN A 181 8.94 -5.73 12.41
C GLN A 181 8.89 -4.28 12.90
N CYS A 182 7.99 -3.46 12.36
CA CYS A 182 7.87 -2.07 12.79
C CYS A 182 7.08 -1.89 14.10
N VAL A 183 6.32 -2.89 14.56
CA VAL A 183 5.64 -2.87 15.86
C VAL A 183 6.65 -3.15 16.97
N THR A 184 6.90 -2.15 17.81
CA THR A 184 7.88 -2.24 18.89
C THR A 184 7.27 -2.69 20.21
N ASP A 185 6.01 -2.32 20.47
CA ASP A 185 5.34 -2.67 21.72
C ASP A 185 3.81 -2.74 21.56
N ILE A 186 3.17 -3.59 22.36
CA ILE A 186 1.72 -3.75 22.44
C ILE A 186 1.35 -3.86 23.92
N THR A 187 0.60 -2.89 24.42
CA THR A 187 0.22 -2.83 25.84
C THR A 187 -1.28 -2.58 26.01
N ASN A 188 -1.76 -2.74 27.23
CA ASN A 188 -3.14 -2.43 27.66
C ASN A 188 -3.15 -1.77 29.04
N LEU A 189 -2.08 -1.03 29.37
CA LEU A 189 -1.80 -0.54 30.72
C LEU A 189 -2.68 0.66 31.09
N THR A 190 -3.05 1.49 30.12
CA THR A 190 -3.76 2.76 30.37
C THR A 190 -5.27 2.58 30.45
N ASP A 191 -5.83 1.72 29.59
CA ASP A 191 -7.24 1.39 29.53
C ASP A 191 -7.37 -0.14 29.32
N PRO A 192 -7.99 -0.87 30.27
CA PRO A 192 -8.14 -2.32 30.17
C PRO A 192 -9.04 -2.78 29.02
N GLU A 193 -9.78 -1.87 28.38
CA GLU A 193 -10.57 -2.11 27.19
C GLU A 193 -9.86 -1.64 25.90
N SER A 194 -8.64 -1.11 25.99
CA SER A 194 -7.83 -0.75 24.82
C SER A 194 -6.60 -1.63 24.65
N ILE A 195 -6.15 -1.70 23.40
CA ILE A 195 -4.80 -2.14 23.06
C ILE A 195 -4.09 -0.93 22.47
N ASP A 196 -2.96 -0.57 23.08
CA ASP A 196 -2.10 0.52 22.68
C ASP A 196 -0.91 -0.07 21.90
N ILE A 197 -0.82 0.23 20.61
CA ILE A 197 0.20 -0.25 19.68
C ILE A 197 1.22 0.84 19.44
N THR A 198 2.47 0.59 19.84
CA THR A 198 3.59 1.45 19.50
C THR A 198 4.34 0.88 18.32
N ALA A 199 4.48 1.67 17.27
CA ALA A 199 5.17 1.26 16.05
C ALA A 199 6.02 2.39 15.46
N ARG A 200 7.08 2.00 14.75
CA ARG A 200 7.96 2.90 14.01
C ARG A 200 8.22 2.35 12.60
N PRO A 201 7.26 2.51 11.67
CA PRO A 201 7.48 2.15 10.27
C PRO A 201 8.54 3.07 9.65
N ASP A 202 9.47 2.48 8.89
CA ASP A 202 10.63 3.17 8.30
C ASP A 202 10.34 3.88 6.97
N ASN A 203 9.19 3.59 6.35
CA ASN A 203 8.79 4.19 5.07
C ASN A 203 7.27 4.28 4.94
N ILE A 204 6.83 5.02 3.91
CA ILE A 204 5.40 5.26 3.66
C ILE A 204 4.61 3.98 3.37
N GLU A 205 5.21 2.97 2.72
CA GLU A 205 4.50 1.74 2.36
C GLU A 205 4.18 0.93 3.61
N THR A 206 5.16 0.73 4.50
CA THR A 206 4.94 0.06 5.79
C THR A 206 3.97 0.84 6.67
N PHE A 207 4.05 2.18 6.68
CA PHE A 207 3.12 3.03 7.43
C PHE A 207 1.66 2.85 6.95
N LEU A 208 1.42 2.93 5.64
CA LEU A 208 0.07 2.78 5.09
C LEU A 208 -0.50 1.39 5.37
N ARG A 209 0.33 0.35 5.24
CA ARG A 209 -0.07 -1.03 5.54
C ARG A 209 -0.40 -1.24 7.02
N LEU A 210 0.44 -0.71 7.92
CA LEU A 210 0.16 -0.75 9.36
C LEU A 210 -1.16 -0.04 9.67
N LYS A 211 -1.40 1.13 9.06
CA LYS A 211 -2.64 1.88 9.26
C LYS A 211 -3.88 1.13 8.76
N ASP A 212 -3.81 0.52 7.58
CA ASP A 212 -4.88 -0.32 7.04
C ASP A 212 -5.14 -1.51 7.97
N TRP A 213 -4.09 -2.17 8.46
CA TRP A 213 -4.20 -3.29 9.39
C TRP A 213 -4.85 -2.88 10.74
N ILE A 214 -4.44 -1.76 11.35
CA ILE A 214 -5.08 -1.24 12.58
C ILE A 214 -6.57 -0.96 12.32
N THR A 215 -6.88 -0.36 11.17
CA THR A 215 -8.26 -0.06 10.78
C THR A 215 -9.09 -1.33 10.64
N ASP A 216 -8.54 -2.37 10.00
CA ASP A 216 -9.22 -3.64 9.80
C ASP A 216 -9.38 -4.42 11.11
N LEU A 217 -8.39 -4.41 12.00
CA LEU A 217 -8.53 -5.01 13.33
C LEU A 217 -9.60 -4.30 14.16
N GLN A 218 -9.69 -2.96 14.10
CA GLN A 218 -10.76 -2.24 14.78
C GLN A 218 -12.13 -2.63 14.23
N ARG A 219 -12.28 -2.74 12.91
CA ARG A 219 -13.53 -3.22 12.28
C ARG A 219 -13.88 -4.63 12.72
N GLU A 220 -12.89 -5.52 12.81
CA GLU A 220 -13.09 -6.89 13.27
C GLU A 220 -13.53 -6.95 14.75
N LEU A 221 -12.93 -6.11 15.62
CA LEU A 221 -13.36 -5.94 17.01
C LEU A 221 -14.82 -5.46 17.10
N ASP A 222 -15.19 -4.44 16.32
CA ASP A 222 -16.54 -3.88 16.31
C ASP A 222 -17.58 -4.91 15.84
N LEU A 223 -17.29 -5.61 14.73
CA LEU A 223 -18.13 -6.68 14.20
C LEU A 223 -18.30 -7.80 15.23
N SER A 224 -17.19 -8.23 15.82
CA SER A 224 -17.16 -9.28 16.85
C SER A 224 -17.99 -8.88 18.07
N TRP A 225 -17.89 -7.64 18.52
CA TRP A 225 -18.70 -7.10 19.61
C TRP A 225 -20.20 -7.15 19.30
N ALA A 226 -20.59 -6.69 18.11
CA ALA A 226 -21.99 -6.71 17.68
C ALA A 226 -22.53 -8.15 17.61
N VAL A 227 -21.74 -9.07 17.07
CA VAL A 227 -22.09 -10.49 16.94
C VAL A 227 -22.22 -11.16 18.31
N LEU A 228 -21.24 -10.99 19.22
CA LEU A 228 -21.31 -11.58 20.55
C LEU A 228 -22.44 -10.98 21.38
N GLY A 229 -22.69 -9.67 21.26
CA GLY A 229 -23.82 -9.00 21.92
C GLY A 229 -25.17 -9.54 21.47
N GLU A 230 -25.34 -9.82 20.18
CA GLU A 230 -26.56 -10.43 19.65
C GLU A 230 -26.75 -11.87 20.15
N VAL A 231 -25.70 -12.69 20.07
CA VAL A 231 -25.80 -14.12 20.39
C VAL A 231 -25.89 -14.36 21.90
N TYR A 232 -25.07 -13.66 22.70
CA TYR A 232 -24.88 -13.94 24.12
C TYR A 232 -25.41 -12.85 25.04
N GLY A 233 -25.60 -11.61 24.56
CA GLY A 233 -25.84 -10.44 25.41
C GLY A 233 -27.09 -10.51 26.29
N LEU A 234 -28.16 -11.14 25.80
CA LEU A 234 -29.43 -11.30 26.55
C LEU A 234 -29.47 -12.57 27.43
N GLN A 235 -28.41 -13.37 27.44
CA GLN A 235 -28.37 -14.67 28.12
C GLN A 235 -27.83 -14.58 29.56
N ALA A 236 -28.33 -13.62 30.35
CA ALA A 236 -27.88 -13.41 31.72
C ALA A 236 -28.22 -14.58 32.65
N HIS A 237 -29.35 -15.27 32.41
CA HIS A 237 -29.82 -16.39 33.23
C HIS A 237 -28.89 -17.61 33.19
N SER A 238 -28.13 -17.80 32.10
CA SER A 238 -27.16 -18.89 31.90
C SER A 238 -25.72 -18.44 32.16
N GLY A 239 -25.51 -17.14 32.44
CA GLY A 239 -24.18 -16.54 32.60
C GLY A 239 -23.40 -16.39 31.28
N LEU A 240 -24.01 -16.70 30.13
CA LEU A 240 -23.38 -16.65 28.82
C LEU A 240 -23.14 -15.22 28.32
N ASN A 241 -23.86 -14.24 28.86
CA ASN A 241 -23.58 -12.82 28.65
C ASN A 241 -22.16 -12.38 29.08
N LYS A 242 -21.41 -13.25 29.77
CA LYS A 242 -19.99 -13.05 30.10
C LYS A 242 -19.05 -13.44 28.94
N LEU A 243 -19.53 -14.15 27.92
CA LEU A 243 -18.77 -14.48 26.71
C LEU A 243 -18.70 -13.25 25.79
N GLY A 244 -17.77 -12.36 26.10
CA GLY A 244 -17.54 -11.11 25.39
C GLY A 244 -16.05 -10.84 25.19
N LEU A 245 -15.73 -9.89 24.33
CA LEU A 245 -14.39 -9.34 24.22
C LEU A 245 -14.22 -8.22 25.26
N ARG A 246 -13.17 -8.27 26.07
CA ARG A 246 -12.84 -7.15 26.97
C ARG A 246 -12.32 -5.94 26.19
N ILE A 247 -11.51 -6.21 25.17
CA ILE A 247 -10.95 -5.18 24.29
C ILE A 247 -12.02 -4.66 23.34
N ARG A 248 -12.08 -3.34 23.21
CA ARG A 248 -13.02 -2.60 22.37
C ARG A 248 -12.34 -1.64 21.42
N ARG A 249 -11.14 -1.16 21.78
CA ARG A 249 -10.50 -0.05 21.08
C ARG A 249 -9.04 -0.36 20.81
N LEU A 250 -8.58 0.04 19.64
CA LEU A 250 -7.16 0.18 19.34
C LEU A 250 -6.77 1.64 19.45
N ARG A 251 -5.54 1.87 19.90
CA ARG A 251 -4.86 3.16 19.81
C ARG A 251 -3.46 2.92 19.30
N SER A 252 -2.94 3.87 18.54
CA SER A 252 -1.53 3.83 18.16
C SER A 252 -0.89 5.21 18.18
N ASN A 253 0.42 5.25 18.40
CA ASN A 253 1.20 6.46 18.23
C ASN A 253 1.09 7.03 16.80
N ILE A 254 0.80 6.19 15.81
CA ILE A 254 0.62 6.63 14.41
C ILE A 254 -0.68 7.44 14.18
N ASP A 255 -1.66 7.32 15.09
CA ASP A 255 -2.93 8.06 15.01
C ASP A 255 -2.74 9.54 15.39
N VAL A 256 -1.69 9.87 16.14
CA VAL A 256 -1.34 11.24 16.54
C VAL A 256 -0.47 11.87 15.45
N ALA A 257 -1.09 12.19 14.31
CA ALA A 257 -0.40 12.57 13.07
C ALA A 257 0.70 13.64 13.25
N ARG A 258 0.47 14.67 14.08
CA ARG A 258 1.44 15.74 14.32
C ARG A 258 2.69 15.25 15.07
N GLU A 259 2.51 14.44 16.11
CA GLU A 259 3.62 13.92 16.90
C GLU A 259 4.36 12.84 16.13
N PHE A 260 3.62 11.93 15.49
CA PHE A 260 4.19 10.88 14.65
C PHE A 260 5.03 11.46 13.50
N SER A 261 4.52 12.49 12.81
CA SER A 261 5.25 13.16 11.73
C SER A 261 6.56 13.81 12.17
N LYS A 262 6.75 14.09 13.47
CA LYS A 262 8.04 14.59 14.00
C LYS A 262 8.99 13.45 14.38
N ALA A 263 8.47 12.25 14.60
CA ALA A 263 9.25 11.08 15.02
C ALA A 263 9.85 10.30 13.82
N VAL A 264 9.38 10.58 12.61
CA VAL A 264 9.85 9.94 11.37
C VAL A 264 10.47 10.96 10.41
N ASP A 265 11.39 10.50 9.58
CA ASP A 265 12.05 11.30 8.56
C ASP A 265 11.17 11.46 7.31
N TYR A 266 10.21 10.59 7.02
CA TYR A 266 9.31 10.73 5.85
C TYR A 266 7.99 11.46 6.15
N ILE A 267 7.28 11.86 5.10
CA ILE A 267 5.93 12.41 5.19
C ILE A 267 4.92 11.26 5.38
N PRO A 268 4.27 11.08 6.54
CA PRO A 268 3.38 9.95 6.82
C PRO A 268 1.97 10.17 6.20
N LYS A 269 1.93 10.41 4.89
CA LYS A 269 0.73 10.68 4.11
C LYS A 269 0.85 10.01 2.76
N LYS A 270 -0.25 9.43 2.26
CA LYS A 270 -0.28 8.85 0.92
C LYS A 270 -0.11 9.96 -0.13
N ILE A 271 1.05 9.98 -0.78
CA ILE A 271 1.40 10.87 -1.88
C ILE A 271 1.63 10.01 -3.12
N ALA A 272 1.01 10.35 -4.24
CA ALA A 272 1.14 9.62 -5.49
C ALA A 272 0.87 10.55 -6.67
N PHE A 273 1.27 10.15 -7.88
CA PHE A 273 0.81 10.84 -9.08
C PHE A 273 -0.71 10.67 -9.23
N THR A 274 -1.41 11.78 -9.39
CA THR A 274 -2.88 11.79 -9.55
C THR A 274 -3.28 12.67 -10.73
N ALA A 275 -4.48 12.49 -11.27
CA ALA A 275 -5.06 13.39 -12.26
C ALA A 275 -6.48 13.75 -11.87
N ALA A 276 -6.95 14.90 -12.36
CA ALA A 276 -8.34 15.33 -12.19
C ALA A 276 -9.38 14.41 -12.90
N GLY A 277 -8.93 13.40 -13.67
CA GLY A 277 -9.72 12.27 -14.17
C GLY A 277 -8.83 11.02 -14.31
N SER A 278 -9.29 9.87 -13.81
CA SER A 278 -8.48 8.66 -13.57
C SER A 278 -7.95 7.96 -14.84
N GLU A 279 -8.47 8.27 -16.03
CA GLU A 279 -8.02 7.65 -17.29
C GLU A 279 -7.05 8.51 -18.12
N LEU A 280 -6.87 9.79 -17.76
CA LEU A 280 -6.14 10.75 -18.58
C LEU A 280 -4.61 10.60 -18.51
N LEU A 281 -4.02 10.19 -17.38
CA LEU A 281 -2.55 10.10 -17.25
C LEU A 281 -1.88 9.21 -18.30
N LYS A 282 -2.47 8.04 -18.57
CA LYS A 282 -1.95 7.08 -19.56
C LYS A 282 -2.16 7.53 -21.00
N LEU A 283 -3.17 8.36 -21.25
CA LEU A 283 -3.54 8.86 -22.57
C LEU A 283 -2.86 10.19 -22.92
N LEU A 284 -2.36 10.93 -21.92
CA LEU A 284 -1.86 12.28 -22.14
C LEU A 284 -0.35 12.37 -22.41
N VAL A 285 0.52 11.61 -21.72
CA VAL A 285 1.96 11.93 -21.73
C VAL A 285 2.63 11.63 -23.08
N GLY A 286 2.53 10.42 -23.62
CA GLY A 286 3.15 10.11 -24.92
C GLY A 286 2.42 10.75 -26.13
N PRO A 287 1.10 10.54 -26.28
CA PRO A 287 0.37 11.00 -27.46
C PRO A 287 0.18 12.52 -27.58
N LEU A 288 0.03 13.31 -26.50
CA LEU A 288 -0.13 14.78 -26.67
C LEU A 288 1.14 15.50 -27.04
N TYR A 289 2.30 14.94 -26.72
CA TYR A 289 3.58 15.60 -26.94
C TYR A 289 4.35 15.00 -28.11
N ALA A 290 3.75 14.08 -28.88
CA ALA A 290 4.42 13.35 -29.95
C ALA A 290 5.74 12.68 -29.51
N ASN A 291 5.88 12.37 -28.21
CA ASN A 291 7.14 11.94 -27.58
C ASN A 291 8.32 12.91 -27.79
N GLU A 292 8.07 14.21 -27.96
CA GLU A 292 9.13 15.21 -28.10
C GLU A 292 9.78 15.55 -26.75
N VAL A 293 10.97 14.99 -26.54
CA VAL A 293 11.84 15.27 -25.37
C VAL A 293 12.06 16.78 -25.16
N SER A 294 12.15 17.53 -26.25
CA SER A 294 12.32 19.00 -26.24
C SER A 294 11.19 19.72 -25.53
N VAL A 295 9.96 19.19 -25.60
CA VAL A 295 8.81 19.76 -24.89
C VAL A 295 8.95 19.51 -23.40
N GLY A 296 9.30 18.29 -22.98
CA GLY A 296 9.51 17.98 -21.57
C GLY A 296 10.55 18.91 -20.93
N LEU A 297 11.69 19.10 -21.59
CA LEU A 297 12.76 19.99 -21.12
C LEU A 297 12.27 21.45 -21.04
N ARG A 298 11.55 21.93 -22.06
CA ARG A 298 11.00 23.29 -22.08
C ARG A 298 10.04 23.53 -20.90
N GLU A 299 9.12 22.60 -20.63
CA GLU A 299 8.16 22.75 -19.53
C GLU A 299 8.85 22.75 -18.16
N LEU A 300 9.88 21.93 -17.96
CA LEU A 300 10.65 21.91 -16.71
C LEU A 300 11.43 23.21 -16.50
N ILE A 301 12.09 23.74 -17.54
CA ILE A 301 12.78 25.04 -17.49
C ILE A 301 11.80 26.19 -17.22
N GLN A 302 10.60 26.13 -17.82
CA GLN A 302 9.55 27.11 -17.55
C GLN A 302 9.07 27.05 -16.10
N ASN A 303 8.86 25.86 -15.54
CA ASN A 303 8.47 25.69 -14.14
C ASN A 303 9.54 26.24 -13.18
N ALA A 304 10.81 25.97 -13.44
CA ALA A 304 11.95 26.52 -12.71
C ALA A 304 11.99 28.05 -12.78
N THR A 305 11.86 28.61 -13.98
CA THR A 305 11.86 30.08 -14.20
C THR A 305 10.69 30.76 -13.50
N ASP A 306 9.49 30.16 -13.56
CA ASP A 306 8.30 30.70 -12.89
C ASP A 306 8.47 30.66 -11.36
N ALA A 307 9.12 29.63 -10.81
CA ALA A 307 9.41 29.52 -9.37
C ALA A 307 10.40 30.60 -8.88
N VAL A 308 11.41 30.95 -9.69
CA VAL A 308 12.34 32.07 -9.41
C VAL A 308 11.60 33.39 -9.41
N LYS A 309 10.80 33.67 -10.44
CA LYS A 309 10.01 34.91 -10.54
C LYS A 309 9.03 35.08 -9.38
N GLU A 310 8.45 33.99 -8.88
CA GLU A 310 7.58 34.01 -7.71
C GLU A 310 8.34 34.41 -6.45
N LEU A 311 9.53 33.84 -6.23
CA LEU A 311 10.38 34.21 -5.10
C LEU A 311 10.80 35.68 -5.18
N ASP A 312 11.29 36.12 -6.34
CA ASP A 312 11.68 37.51 -6.56
C ASP A 312 10.51 38.47 -6.33
N SER A 313 9.31 38.11 -6.81
CA SER A 313 8.12 38.92 -6.59
C SER A 313 7.74 39.03 -5.10
N LEU A 314 7.93 37.99 -4.30
CA LEU A 314 7.69 38.04 -2.84
C LEU A 314 8.71 38.96 -2.13
N VAL A 315 9.97 38.92 -2.56
CA VAL A 315 11.05 39.76 -2.04
C VAL A 315 10.84 41.23 -2.43
N ASP A 316 10.56 41.50 -3.70
CA ASP A 316 10.34 42.86 -4.23
C ASP A 316 9.13 43.55 -3.58
N GLN A 317 8.14 42.76 -3.17
CA GLN A 317 6.97 43.25 -2.43
C GLN A 317 7.25 43.53 -0.95
N GLY A 318 8.42 43.15 -0.45
CA GLY A 318 8.75 43.22 0.98
C GLY A 318 7.96 42.22 1.83
N SER A 319 7.33 41.22 1.21
CA SER A 319 6.55 40.19 1.93
C SER A 319 7.46 39.26 2.71
N ILE A 320 8.69 39.05 2.23
CA ILE A 320 9.72 38.21 2.85
C ILE A 320 11.10 38.86 2.66
N GLU A 321 12.04 38.54 3.55
CA GLU A 321 13.46 38.77 3.29
C GLU A 321 13.97 37.73 2.28
N ARG A 322 14.96 38.10 1.46
CA ARG A 322 15.53 37.19 0.47
C ARG A 322 16.23 36.03 1.19
N PRO A 323 15.82 34.76 0.99
CA PRO A 323 16.52 33.63 1.56
C PRO A 323 17.95 33.54 1.02
N ASP A 324 18.85 32.94 1.80
CA ASP A 324 20.19 32.61 1.29
C ASP A 324 20.06 31.75 0.04
N PRO A 325 20.62 32.21 -1.10
CA PRO A 325 20.52 31.47 -2.35
C PRO A 325 21.34 30.20 -2.25
N ARG A 326 20.82 29.14 -2.86
CA ARG A 326 21.58 27.90 -3.06
C ARG A 326 22.92 28.16 -3.75
N THR A 327 23.98 27.56 -3.23
CA THR A 327 25.37 27.82 -3.62
C THR A 327 25.94 26.79 -4.59
N ASP A 328 25.22 25.70 -4.80
CA ASP A 328 25.59 24.61 -5.71
C ASP A 328 25.35 24.93 -7.20
N VAL A 329 24.79 26.10 -7.52
CA VAL A 329 24.53 26.57 -8.90
C VAL A 329 25.07 27.96 -9.18
N ALA A 330 25.43 28.22 -10.43
CA ALA A 330 25.97 29.50 -10.90
C ALA A 330 24.90 30.50 -11.37
N ALA A 331 23.68 30.04 -11.63
CA ALA A 331 22.58 30.83 -12.17
C ALA A 331 21.27 30.57 -11.42
N ASP A 332 20.26 31.41 -11.64
CA ASP A 332 18.94 31.24 -11.00
C ASP A 332 18.22 29.98 -11.48
N VAL A 333 18.48 29.58 -12.72
CA VAL A 333 18.11 28.28 -13.29
C VAL A 333 19.34 27.71 -14.00
N GLN A 334 19.77 26.52 -13.61
CA GLN A 334 20.88 25.78 -14.21
C GLN A 334 20.39 24.44 -14.76
N VAL A 335 20.85 24.09 -15.95
CA VAL A 335 20.54 22.81 -16.61
C VAL A 335 21.85 22.11 -16.91
N ASP A 336 22.06 20.96 -16.27
CA ASP A 336 23.26 20.13 -16.43
C ASP A 336 22.93 18.84 -17.17
N PHE A 337 23.80 18.47 -18.10
CA PHE A 337 23.72 17.21 -18.85
C PHE A 337 24.90 16.33 -18.44
N MET A 338 24.62 15.21 -17.77
CA MET A 338 25.67 14.21 -17.51
C MET A 338 25.81 13.31 -18.73
N ILE A 339 27.04 13.18 -19.21
CA ILE A 339 27.37 12.41 -20.42
C ILE A 339 28.08 11.13 -20.00
N ASP A 340 27.78 10.02 -20.67
CA ASP A 340 28.52 8.78 -20.48
C ASP A 340 29.94 8.88 -21.09
N GLU A 341 30.97 8.48 -20.33
CA GLU A 341 32.38 8.57 -20.74
C GLU A 341 32.81 7.44 -21.71
N GLY A 342 31.85 6.70 -22.29
CA GLY A 342 32.10 5.65 -23.28
C GLY A 342 32.74 6.16 -24.58
N ASP A 343 33.81 5.47 -24.98
CA ASP A 343 34.69 5.67 -26.15
C ASP A 343 34.91 7.15 -26.56
N GLN A 344 35.99 7.73 -26.04
CA GLN A 344 36.40 9.14 -26.24
C GLN A 344 36.58 9.56 -27.71
N ASN A 345 36.60 8.59 -28.65
CA ASN A 345 36.74 8.80 -30.09
C ASN A 345 35.42 8.82 -30.88
N SER A 346 34.27 8.70 -30.22
CA SER A 346 32.95 8.74 -30.85
C SER A 346 32.32 10.14 -30.79
N TRP A 347 31.89 10.66 -31.94
CA TRP A 347 31.05 11.86 -32.03
C TRP A 347 29.64 11.68 -31.43
N LYS A 348 29.29 10.45 -31.03
CA LYS A 348 28.04 10.09 -30.36
C LYS A 348 28.27 9.96 -28.86
N ARG A 349 28.38 11.09 -28.18
CA ARG A 349 28.31 11.18 -26.72
C ARG A 349 26.84 11.05 -26.30
N LYS A 350 26.52 10.07 -25.45
CA LYS A 350 25.15 9.84 -24.98
C LYS A 350 24.91 10.59 -23.68
N VAL A 351 23.77 11.26 -23.57
CA VAL A 351 23.32 11.89 -22.32
C VAL A 351 22.77 10.78 -21.42
N LYS A 352 23.32 10.67 -20.20
CA LYS A 352 22.90 9.70 -19.19
C LYS A 352 21.83 10.27 -18.26
N SER A 353 21.96 11.55 -17.91
CA SER A 353 20.95 12.22 -17.10
C SER A 353 20.86 13.71 -17.40
N VAL A 354 19.69 14.26 -17.14
CA VAL A 354 19.39 15.70 -17.18
C VAL A 354 19.06 16.15 -15.77
N ILE A 355 19.71 17.22 -15.31
CA ILE A 355 19.49 17.81 -13.99
C ILE A 355 19.07 19.26 -14.21
N ILE A 356 17.93 19.65 -13.63
CA ILE A 356 17.40 21.01 -13.70
C ILE A 356 17.26 21.53 -12.29
N THR A 357 17.83 22.71 -12.08
CA THR A 357 18.13 23.19 -10.75
C THR A 357 17.79 24.67 -10.66
N ASP A 358 16.89 25.06 -9.75
CA ASP A 358 16.42 26.44 -9.60
C ASP A 358 16.63 27.01 -8.19
N ARG A 359 16.74 28.34 -8.12
CA ARG A 359 16.77 29.16 -6.90
C ARG A 359 15.37 29.66 -6.52
N GLY A 360 14.32 28.95 -6.90
CA GLY A 360 12.95 29.43 -6.80
C GLY A 360 12.33 29.26 -5.42
N VAL A 361 11.01 29.46 -5.36
CA VAL A 361 10.20 29.42 -4.12
C VAL A 361 10.22 28.07 -3.39
N GLY A 362 10.51 26.97 -4.11
CA GLY A 362 10.48 25.59 -3.60
C GLY A 362 9.06 25.06 -3.32
N MET A 363 8.94 23.88 -2.72
CA MET A 363 7.64 23.24 -2.47
C MET A 363 7.50 22.73 -1.03
N THR A 364 6.32 22.96 -0.43
CA THR A 364 5.88 22.28 0.80
C THR A 364 5.25 20.92 0.46
N PRO A 365 5.04 20.01 1.43
CA PRO A 365 4.36 18.74 1.16
C PRO A 365 2.98 18.90 0.53
N ASP A 366 2.24 19.96 0.90
CA ASP A 366 0.93 20.25 0.32
C ASP A 366 1.02 20.78 -1.12
N ILE A 367 2.02 21.62 -1.44
CA ILE A 367 2.24 22.07 -2.82
C ILE A 367 2.62 20.87 -3.71
N LEU A 368 3.52 20.03 -3.19
CA LEU A 368 4.00 18.84 -3.86
C LEU A 368 2.84 17.90 -4.22
N GLN A 369 2.01 17.54 -3.23
CA GLN A 369 0.90 16.60 -3.42
C GLN A 369 -0.22 17.18 -4.31
N ASN A 370 -0.62 18.42 -4.08
CA ASN A 370 -1.85 18.94 -4.67
C ASN A 370 -1.65 19.58 -6.05
N TYR A 371 -0.41 19.91 -6.43
CA TYR A 371 -0.11 20.59 -7.69
C TYR A 371 1.02 19.94 -8.47
N PHE A 372 2.20 19.73 -7.88
CA PHE A 372 3.35 19.20 -8.63
C PHE A 372 3.10 17.78 -9.15
N LEU A 373 2.57 16.90 -8.30
CA LEU A 373 2.25 15.50 -8.60
C LEU A 373 0.84 15.30 -9.16
N ARG A 374 0.05 16.37 -9.34
CA ARG A 374 -1.35 16.29 -9.77
C ARG A 374 -1.54 16.88 -11.17
N ALA A 375 -1.79 16.02 -12.15
CA ALA A 375 -2.06 16.41 -13.52
C ALA A 375 -3.26 17.34 -13.63
N GLY A 376 -3.08 18.45 -14.35
CA GLY A 376 -4.12 19.44 -14.59
C GLY A 376 -4.41 20.35 -13.39
N ALA A 377 -3.69 20.18 -12.27
CA ALA A 377 -3.74 21.10 -11.14
C ALA A 377 -2.49 21.98 -11.15
N SER A 378 -2.69 23.29 -11.33
CA SER A 378 -1.61 24.26 -11.26
C SER A 378 -1.72 25.06 -9.96
N TYR A 379 -0.64 25.14 -9.17
CA TYR A 379 -0.64 26.00 -7.98
C TYR A 379 -0.99 27.45 -8.35
N ARG A 380 -0.54 27.85 -9.54
CA ARG A 380 -0.73 29.19 -10.14
C ARG A 380 -2.17 29.48 -10.59
N SER A 381 -3.10 28.52 -10.43
CA SER A 381 -4.54 28.75 -10.58
C SER A 381 -5.31 28.65 -9.24
N SER A 382 -4.64 28.33 -8.14
CA SER A 382 -5.26 28.24 -6.80
C SER A 382 -5.68 29.62 -6.27
N SER A 383 -6.61 29.63 -5.30
CA SER A 383 -6.99 30.85 -4.59
C SER A 383 -5.85 31.40 -3.74
N ALA A 384 -5.10 30.53 -3.05
CA ALA A 384 -3.96 30.93 -2.22
C ALA A 384 -2.87 31.66 -3.02
N TRP A 385 -2.58 31.19 -4.24
CA TRP A 385 -1.66 31.89 -5.14
C TRP A 385 -2.23 33.24 -5.58
N ARG A 386 -3.51 33.30 -5.97
CA ARG A 386 -4.17 34.54 -6.38
C ARG A 386 -4.19 35.59 -5.29
N GLU A 387 -4.44 35.22 -4.03
CA GLU A 387 -4.36 36.13 -2.89
C GLU A 387 -2.98 36.79 -2.76
N SER A 388 -1.91 36.06 -3.10
CA SER A 388 -0.53 36.53 -2.97
C SER A 388 -0.03 37.30 -4.21
N PHE A 389 -0.51 36.95 -5.40
CA PHE A 389 0.09 37.40 -6.67
C PHE A 389 -0.90 38.09 -7.63
N GLU A 390 -2.17 38.23 -7.26
CA GLU A 390 -3.15 39.02 -8.01
C GLU A 390 -3.15 40.48 -7.48
N LYS A 391 -3.26 41.44 -8.39
CA LYS A 391 -3.46 42.85 -8.03
C LYS A 391 -4.95 43.12 -7.81
N PRO A 392 -5.31 44.20 -7.09
CA PRO A 392 -6.72 44.59 -6.90
C PRO A 392 -7.50 44.83 -8.21
N ASP A 393 -6.80 45.06 -9.32
CA ASP A 393 -7.38 45.27 -10.66
C ASP A 393 -7.59 43.96 -11.47
N GLY A 394 -7.31 42.79 -10.88
CA GLY A 394 -7.42 41.48 -11.52
C GLY A 394 -6.26 41.12 -12.45
N SER A 395 -5.22 41.95 -12.54
CA SER A 395 -3.99 41.62 -13.27
C SER A 395 -3.02 40.82 -12.38
N ASN A 396 -2.27 39.90 -12.99
CA ASN A 396 -1.27 39.11 -12.25
C ASN A 396 0.03 39.91 -12.08
N ARG A 397 0.60 39.89 -10.88
CA ARG A 397 1.92 40.47 -10.57
C ARG A 397 3.06 39.68 -11.21
N VAL A 398 2.85 38.38 -11.41
CA VAL A 398 3.80 37.46 -12.06
C VAL A 398 3.24 37.02 -13.42
N GLN A 399 4.02 37.20 -14.49
CA GLN A 399 3.66 36.69 -15.81
C GLN A 399 3.87 35.17 -15.88
N ARG A 400 2.83 34.45 -16.30
CA ARG A 400 2.79 32.98 -16.40
C ARG A 400 3.12 32.55 -17.82
N SER A 401 3.99 31.55 -17.98
CA SER A 401 4.30 30.98 -19.31
C SER A 401 3.64 29.62 -19.57
N GLY A 402 3.41 28.81 -18.52
CA GLY A 402 2.80 27.47 -18.63
C GLY A 402 1.25 27.47 -18.57
N ARG A 403 0.59 26.75 -19.49
CA ARG A 403 -0.89 26.70 -19.60
C ARG A 403 -1.54 25.39 -19.13
N PHE A 404 -0.81 24.29 -19.05
CA PHE A 404 -1.42 22.95 -19.02
C PHE A 404 -1.31 22.20 -17.68
N GLY A 405 -0.60 22.72 -16.68
CA GLY A 405 -0.52 22.10 -15.35
C GLY A 405 0.02 20.65 -15.39
N VAL A 406 0.96 20.38 -16.31
CA VAL A 406 1.54 19.05 -16.52
C VAL A 406 2.78 18.82 -15.64
N GLY A 407 3.26 19.88 -14.97
CA GLY A 407 4.12 19.83 -13.78
C GLY A 407 5.26 18.80 -13.85
N ALA A 408 5.19 17.80 -12.98
CA ALA A 408 6.15 16.71 -12.90
C ALA A 408 6.05 15.68 -14.05
N LEU A 409 4.90 15.58 -14.72
CA LEU A 409 4.68 14.55 -15.74
C LEU A 409 5.48 14.80 -17.02
N ALA A 410 5.83 16.07 -17.28
CA ALA A 410 6.71 16.44 -18.38
C ALA A 410 8.10 15.79 -18.26
N ALA A 411 8.55 15.50 -17.04
CA ALA A 411 9.81 14.78 -16.81
C ALA A 411 9.77 13.33 -17.31
N PHE A 412 8.59 12.69 -17.35
CA PHE A 412 8.45 11.35 -17.91
C PHE A 412 8.51 11.29 -19.44
N LEU A 413 8.63 12.45 -20.13
CA LEU A 413 9.02 12.50 -21.54
C LEU A 413 10.54 12.30 -21.72
N LEU A 414 11.33 12.51 -20.67
CA LEU A 414 12.79 12.41 -20.70
C LEU A 414 13.27 11.05 -20.17
N GLY A 415 12.58 10.46 -19.19
CA GLY A 415 12.97 9.19 -18.58
C GLY A 415 11.91 8.56 -17.69
N ASP A 416 12.16 7.33 -17.25
CA ASP A 416 11.17 6.50 -16.53
C ASP A 416 11.07 6.83 -15.03
N GLU A 417 12.12 7.41 -14.44
CA GLU A 417 12.22 7.79 -13.04
C GLU A 417 12.64 9.26 -12.89
N ILE A 418 11.98 9.96 -11.97
CA ILE A 418 12.38 11.31 -11.56
C ILE A 418 12.88 11.27 -10.12
N ARG A 419 13.90 12.07 -9.84
CA ARG A 419 14.37 12.36 -8.48
C ARG A 419 14.23 13.84 -8.22
N VAL A 420 13.61 14.20 -7.12
CA VAL A 420 13.30 15.59 -6.79
C VAL A 420 13.81 15.89 -5.39
N GLU A 421 14.58 16.97 -5.27
CA GLU A 421 14.95 17.61 -4.02
C GLU A 421 14.34 19.01 -4.01
N THR A 422 13.64 19.42 -2.95
CA THR A 422 13.01 20.74 -2.89
C THR A 422 12.85 21.23 -1.47
N ARG A 423 13.03 22.54 -1.23
CA ARG A 423 12.67 23.16 0.04
C ARG A 423 11.99 24.50 -0.21
N HIS A 424 10.79 24.64 0.33
CA HIS A 424 10.08 25.91 0.30
C HIS A 424 10.81 26.96 1.17
N TYR A 425 10.84 28.22 0.74
CA TYR A 425 11.56 29.27 1.46
C TYR A 425 11.12 29.46 2.93
N SER A 426 9.86 29.13 3.25
CA SER A 426 9.30 29.26 4.59
C SER A 426 9.64 28.08 5.50
N GLU A 427 10.28 27.03 4.98
CA GLU A 427 10.60 25.82 5.73
C GLU A 427 12.03 25.86 6.28
N PRO A 428 12.24 25.40 7.54
CA PRO A 428 13.57 25.17 8.10
C PRO A 428 14.43 24.28 7.18
N CYS A 429 15.76 24.44 7.25
CA CYS A 429 16.70 23.67 6.42
C CYS A 429 16.46 22.15 6.49
N GLU A 430 16.16 21.64 7.69
CA GLU A 430 15.86 20.22 7.98
C GLU A 430 14.55 19.68 7.36
N ASN A 431 13.66 20.56 6.90
CA ASN A 431 12.36 20.22 6.33
C ASN A 431 12.36 20.21 4.79
N GLY A 432 13.53 20.22 4.16
CA GLY A 432 13.64 19.92 2.75
C GLY A 432 13.07 18.54 2.41
N LEU A 433 12.60 18.34 1.19
CA LEU A 433 11.94 17.12 0.73
C LEU A 433 12.79 16.47 -0.36
N GLU A 434 12.94 15.15 -0.30
CA GLU A 434 13.58 14.33 -1.31
C GLU A 434 12.69 13.13 -1.64
N PHE A 435 12.55 12.78 -2.92
CA PHE A 435 11.94 11.52 -3.34
C PHE A 435 12.40 11.09 -4.73
N ALA A 436 12.27 9.79 -4.99
CA ALA A 436 12.34 9.20 -6.33
C ALA A 436 10.99 8.57 -6.67
N ALA A 437 10.53 8.70 -7.91
CA ALA A 437 9.27 8.10 -8.34
C ALA A 437 9.21 7.85 -9.85
N SER A 438 8.56 6.75 -10.21
CA SER A 438 8.04 6.50 -11.56
C SER A 438 6.54 6.83 -11.64
N ILE A 439 5.99 6.95 -12.85
CA ILE A 439 4.55 7.18 -13.05
C ILE A 439 3.67 6.05 -12.45
N GLU A 440 4.23 4.85 -12.29
CA GLU A 440 3.55 3.67 -11.73
C GLU A 440 3.65 3.56 -10.20
N THR A 441 4.39 4.49 -9.57
CA THR A 441 4.61 4.50 -8.12
C THR A 441 3.31 4.85 -7.40
N SER A 442 2.75 3.87 -6.67
CA SER A 442 1.44 4.00 -6.03
C SER A 442 1.44 4.79 -4.73
N SER A 443 2.59 4.88 -4.07
CA SER A 443 2.85 5.66 -2.85
C SER A 443 4.31 6.08 -2.85
N ILE A 444 4.56 7.37 -3.01
CA ILE A 444 5.89 7.98 -3.12
C ILE A 444 6.44 8.20 -1.71
N ASN A 445 7.62 7.67 -1.42
CA ASN A 445 8.31 7.87 -0.15
C ASN A 445 9.03 9.22 -0.14
N VAL A 446 8.34 10.27 0.32
CA VAL A 446 8.92 11.61 0.45
C VAL A 446 9.63 11.72 1.79
N VAL A 447 10.96 11.79 1.76
CA VAL A 447 11.82 11.90 2.95
C VAL A 447 12.21 13.34 3.22
N ARG A 448 12.36 13.70 4.50
CA ARG A 448 12.89 14.98 4.95
C ARG A 448 14.41 14.93 4.94
N ARG A 449 15.02 15.94 4.35
CA ARG A 449 16.47 16.10 4.18
C ARG A 449 16.85 17.56 4.35
N GLN A 450 18.08 17.79 4.74
CA GLN A 450 18.67 19.12 4.62
C GLN A 450 18.93 19.43 3.15
N CYS A 451 18.31 20.48 2.62
CA CYS A 451 18.62 20.99 1.29
C CYS A 451 18.45 22.51 1.22
N GLU A 452 19.04 23.15 0.21
CA GLU A 452 18.95 24.60 0.01
C GLU A 452 17.54 25.00 -0.52
N VAL A 453 17.16 26.28 -0.42
CA VAL A 453 15.87 26.75 -0.95
C VAL A 453 15.84 26.61 -2.47
N GLY A 454 14.70 26.17 -3.01
CA GLY A 454 14.50 25.95 -4.44
C GLY A 454 14.17 24.50 -4.76
N THR A 455 14.37 24.10 -6.01
CA THR A 455 14.11 22.73 -6.46
C THR A 455 15.25 22.21 -7.35
N LYS A 456 15.52 20.92 -7.27
CA LYS A 456 16.42 20.18 -8.15
C LYS A 456 15.70 18.93 -8.63
N ILE A 457 15.60 18.76 -9.95
CA ILE A 457 14.97 17.62 -10.60
C ILE A 457 16.05 16.90 -11.40
N SER A 458 16.28 15.62 -11.11
CA SER A 458 17.21 14.76 -11.83
C SER A 458 16.45 13.64 -12.53
N ILE A 459 16.75 13.40 -13.80
CA ILE A 459 16.06 12.42 -14.64
C ILE A 459 17.12 11.59 -15.36
N GLU A 460 17.05 10.27 -15.24
CA GLU A 460 17.89 9.36 -16.01
C GLU A 460 17.30 9.17 -17.41
N ILE A 461 18.13 9.32 -18.44
CA ILE A 461 17.70 9.20 -19.84
C ILE A 461 17.91 7.75 -20.30
N PRO A 462 16.86 7.04 -20.74
CA PRO A 462 16.98 5.69 -21.28
C PRO A 462 17.87 5.68 -22.53
N GLU A 463 18.64 4.60 -22.73
CA GLU A 463 19.54 4.47 -23.90
C GLU A 463 18.86 4.52 -25.28
N LYS A 464 17.53 4.45 -25.32
CA LYS A 464 16.70 4.44 -26.53
C LYS A 464 16.45 5.83 -27.11
N LEU A 465 16.73 6.90 -26.35
CA LEU A 465 16.67 8.30 -26.75
C LEU A 465 18.06 8.81 -27.09
#